data_AF-A0A0G4MKI9-F1
#
_entry.id   AF-A0A0G4MKI9-F1
#
_cell.length_a   1.000
_cell.length_b   1.000
_cell.length_c   1.000
_cell.angle_alpha   90.00
_cell.angle_beta   90.00
_cell.angle_gamma   90.00
#
_symmetry.space_group_name_H-M   'P 1'
#
loop_
_entity.id
_entity.type
_entity.pdbx_description
1 polymer ?
#
loop_
_entity_poly.entity_id
_entity_poly.type
_entity_poly.pdbx_seq_one_letter_code
_entity_poly.pdbx_strand_id
1 'polypeptide(L)'
;MATPVAGYKPSPLGYGSPRSSPFRRPESPASPSSPSLRQTTPSASPTKTPYRTSRSSFAEPPTTPTRTADSWTPRALPQTPPRVDMQASPKVATRSSPVKTTMNGNALSQLQPTQVRTLREGFEILDRDSDGVVNREDVADMLTQLGLPANASDVSKFFPPSAPQTMTMAVFLNTLAAMLATLSPQAELLSAFSAFDDDDSGQIDMAELRDALLNTAPEPGERALTPAEVDQVMQGFTGRRAFSRNMQGGLGKRGEVFRYQEFVNSVHLRDGDMSRAVVPTIRDGGVDTVYVMPNLIPPVTTVAQALAYKERLQAIDNSVNYLMTLFLDESITPEVVREAKKAGIAGIKSYPKGTTTNSSGGVVSYEPYDATFAAMEEVGLVLNIHGEVPNNTQKDVSVMNAESKFLPTLLEVHAKFPKLRIVLEHVTTADACEAVRSCGPTVAGTITAHHLSLVIDQAVGDVFCYCKPVAKSPEDRRALLNALVTSNGKFFLGTDSAPHDISAKKGKGSAAAGVFTQPHASQYILTALEEGIAREDIKDEHVTEEVLRGFLSEWGRKFYGVEPATQKIVLTKGDKVIPESVKDAGVEVVHYRAGTKTWDLKWQ
;
A
#
# COMPACT_ATOMS: atom_id res chain seq x y z
N MET A 1 69.07 14.08 -15.49
CA MET A 1 69.70 13.58 -16.73
C MET A 1 68.72 12.55 -17.29
N ALA A 2 67.96 12.81 -18.35
CA ALA A 2 68.35 13.13 -19.74
C ALA A 2 68.70 11.87 -20.57
N THR A 3 67.68 11.33 -21.26
CA THR A 3 67.65 10.93 -22.70
C THR A 3 68.83 10.15 -23.31
N PRO A 4 68.56 9.10 -24.13
CA PRO A 4 68.13 9.35 -25.52
C PRO A 4 67.00 8.44 -26.07
N VAL A 5 66.62 8.71 -27.33
CA VAL A 5 65.47 8.14 -28.06
C VAL A 5 65.89 7.65 -29.44
N ALA A 6 65.42 6.48 -29.88
CA ALA A 6 65.31 6.02 -31.28
C ALA A 6 64.39 4.77 -31.35
N GLY A 7 63.74 4.42 -32.47
CA GLY A 7 63.57 5.17 -33.72
C GLY A 7 63.28 4.31 -34.97
N TYR A 8 62.10 4.50 -35.58
CA TYR A 8 61.81 4.37 -37.03
C TYR A 8 61.60 3.00 -37.75
N LYS A 9 60.32 2.57 -37.79
CA LYS A 9 59.46 2.30 -39.01
C LYS A 9 59.78 1.14 -40.04
N PRO A 10 58.80 0.77 -40.92
CA PRO A 10 58.73 -0.55 -41.60
C PRO A 10 58.74 -0.52 -43.16
N SER A 11 58.64 -1.70 -43.81
CA SER A 11 58.41 -1.95 -45.27
C SER A 11 58.24 -3.47 -45.56
N PRO A 12 57.90 -3.97 -46.78
CA PRO A 12 56.87 -3.51 -47.74
C PRO A 12 56.14 -4.63 -48.59
N LEU A 13 55.02 -4.29 -49.28
CA LEU A 13 54.47 -4.87 -50.56
C LEU A 13 54.08 -6.38 -50.67
N GLY A 14 53.21 -6.84 -51.59
CA GLY A 14 52.33 -6.18 -52.59
C GLY A 14 51.68 -7.15 -53.64
N TYR A 15 50.71 -6.65 -54.45
CA TYR A 15 50.00 -7.30 -55.60
C TYR A 15 49.00 -8.46 -55.31
N GLY A 16 47.93 -8.73 -56.09
CA GLY A 16 47.34 -8.09 -57.29
C GLY A 16 45.95 -8.68 -57.72
N SER A 17 45.19 -8.00 -58.60
CA SER A 17 43.74 -8.21 -58.94
C SER A 17 43.52 -8.94 -60.32
N PRO A 18 42.37 -8.88 -61.08
CA PRO A 18 40.93 -8.56 -60.82
C PRO A 18 39.88 -9.46 -61.57
N ARG A 19 38.56 -9.31 -61.26
CA ARG A 19 37.32 -9.49 -62.13
C ARG A 19 36.04 -9.45 -61.26
N SER A 20 34.81 -9.10 -61.69
CA SER A 20 34.28 -8.16 -62.72
C SER A 20 32.74 -7.95 -62.52
N SER A 21 32.18 -6.78 -62.90
CA SER A 21 30.74 -6.38 -62.81
C SER A 21 29.80 -7.14 -63.80
N PRO A 22 28.44 -7.00 -63.81
CA PRO A 22 27.56 -5.81 -63.60
C PRO A 22 26.45 -6.02 -62.51
N PHE A 23 25.61 -5.05 -62.07
CA PHE A 23 24.89 -3.95 -62.74
C PHE A 23 24.97 -2.57 -62.02
N ARG A 24 24.75 -1.46 -62.75
CA ARG A 24 24.67 -0.11 -62.17
C ARG A 24 24.00 0.95 -63.10
N ARG A 25 23.28 1.92 -62.49
CA ARG A 25 23.04 3.32 -62.95
C ARG A 25 22.12 3.53 -64.18
N PRO A 26 21.67 4.77 -64.55
CA PRO A 26 22.17 6.12 -64.20
C PRO A 26 21.24 7.04 -63.35
N GLU A 27 21.54 8.34 -63.30
CA GLU A 27 21.01 9.37 -62.37
C GLU A 27 20.49 10.62 -63.11
N SER A 28 19.49 11.32 -62.52
CA SER A 28 19.24 12.79 -62.62
C SER A 28 18.87 13.38 -64.02
N PRO A 29 18.48 14.68 -64.18
CA PRO A 29 18.41 15.79 -63.20
C PRO A 29 17.13 16.69 -63.23
N ALA A 30 17.12 17.69 -62.34
CA ALA A 30 16.50 19.03 -62.45
C ALA A 30 14.96 19.24 -62.40
N SER A 31 14.57 20.40 -61.83
CA SER A 31 13.20 20.96 -61.80
C SER A 31 12.93 21.87 -63.02
N PRO A 32 11.65 22.23 -63.29
CA PRO A 32 11.23 23.60 -62.91
C PRO A 32 9.74 23.79 -62.53
N SER A 33 9.49 24.88 -61.81
CA SER A 33 8.33 25.82 -61.83
C SER A 33 6.87 25.36 -61.91
N SER A 34 6.03 25.99 -61.07
CA SER A 34 4.55 25.93 -61.07
C SER A 34 3.89 26.63 -62.27
N PRO A 35 2.56 26.50 -62.41
CA PRO A 35 1.74 27.72 -62.31
C PRO A 35 0.56 27.62 -61.32
N SER A 36 0.11 28.79 -60.87
CA SER A 36 -0.94 28.99 -59.85
C SER A 36 -2.36 28.95 -60.43
N LEU A 37 -3.38 28.71 -59.58
CA LEU A 37 -4.70 29.33 -59.74
C LEU A 37 -5.45 29.53 -58.40
N ARG A 38 -6.24 30.60 -58.36
CA ARG A 38 -6.95 31.28 -57.25
C ARG A 38 -7.82 30.36 -56.36
N GLN A 39 -7.89 30.54 -55.02
CA GLN A 39 -8.54 31.64 -54.25
C GLN A 39 -10.05 31.83 -54.49
N THR A 40 -10.86 31.71 -53.43
CA THR A 40 -11.67 32.83 -52.86
C THR A 40 -12.33 32.43 -51.52
N THR A 41 -12.31 33.34 -50.54
CA THR A 41 -13.29 33.43 -49.44
C THR A 41 -14.18 34.66 -49.66
N PRO A 42 -15.42 34.67 -49.12
CA PRO A 42 -15.74 35.47 -47.90
C PRO A 42 -16.67 34.69 -46.93
N SER A 43 -16.65 34.85 -45.60
CA SER A 43 -16.78 36.03 -44.73
C SER A 43 -18.19 36.67 -44.70
N ALA A 44 -18.96 36.43 -43.62
CA ALA A 44 -19.69 37.45 -42.82
C ALA A 44 -20.60 36.82 -41.73
N SER A 45 -20.76 37.52 -40.59
CA SER A 45 -21.85 37.32 -39.63
C SER A 45 -22.95 38.37 -39.86
N PRO A 46 -24.16 38.18 -39.29
CA PRO A 46 -24.71 39.23 -38.42
C PRO A 46 -25.40 38.69 -37.14
N THR A 47 -26.01 39.58 -36.37
CA THR A 47 -26.34 39.42 -34.94
C THR A 47 -27.85 39.53 -34.63
N LYS A 48 -28.22 39.24 -33.36
CA LYS A 48 -29.34 39.82 -32.56
C LYS A 48 -30.77 39.23 -32.63
N THR A 49 -31.13 38.47 -31.57
CA THR A 49 -32.25 38.70 -30.59
C THR A 49 -33.73 38.85 -31.05
N PRO A 50 -34.74 38.75 -30.13
CA PRO A 50 -34.89 37.94 -28.90
C PRO A 50 -36.29 37.26 -28.78
N TYR A 51 -36.56 36.48 -27.72
CA TYR A 51 -37.80 36.43 -26.88
C TYR A 51 -37.73 35.23 -25.90
N ARG A 52 -38.58 35.08 -24.87
CA ARG A 52 -38.71 35.88 -23.63
C ARG A 52 -39.42 35.02 -22.55
N THR A 53 -38.78 34.80 -21.40
CA THR A 53 -39.36 34.43 -20.07
C THR A 53 -40.45 33.36 -19.92
N SER A 54 -40.24 32.45 -18.97
CA SER A 54 -41.12 32.39 -17.80
C SER A 54 -40.31 32.14 -16.50
N ARG A 55 -40.88 32.59 -15.37
CA ARG A 55 -40.41 32.42 -13.99
C ARG A 55 -41.68 32.35 -13.14
N SER A 56 -41.71 31.54 -12.09
CA SER A 56 -42.68 31.70 -11.01
C SER A 56 -42.06 31.28 -9.66
N SER A 57 -42.58 31.89 -8.60
CA SER A 57 -42.22 31.72 -7.19
C SER A 57 -43.41 32.21 -6.35
N PHE A 58 -43.30 32.16 -5.01
CA PHE A 58 -44.36 32.48 -4.01
C PHE A 58 -45.44 31.38 -3.84
N ALA A 59 -45.96 31.08 -2.64
CA ALA A 59 -45.63 31.56 -1.28
C ALA A 59 -46.04 30.52 -0.20
N GLU A 60 -45.62 30.76 1.05
CA GLU A 60 -46.04 30.07 2.28
C GLU A 60 -47.33 30.71 2.89
N PRO A 61 -47.71 30.46 4.17
CA PRO A 61 -48.53 29.35 4.69
C PRO A 61 -49.88 29.88 5.27
N PRO A 62 -50.68 29.10 6.07
CA PRO A 62 -50.49 29.12 7.54
C PRO A 62 -51.08 27.95 8.40
N THR A 63 -50.79 27.99 9.71
CA THR A 63 -51.58 27.50 10.88
C THR A 63 -51.79 26.00 11.21
N THR A 64 -51.63 25.69 12.51
CA THR A 64 -52.06 24.46 13.25
C THR A 64 -53.40 24.74 14.00
N PRO A 65 -54.17 23.73 14.48
CA PRO A 65 -54.06 23.35 15.92
C PRO A 65 -54.47 21.91 16.37
N THR A 66 -53.78 21.39 17.40
CA THR A 66 -54.28 20.74 18.65
C THR A 66 -55.22 19.49 18.70
N ARG A 67 -54.78 18.45 19.45
CA ARG A 67 -55.44 17.42 20.33
C ARG A 67 -56.96 17.13 20.15
N THR A 68 -57.47 15.88 20.20
CA THR A 68 -57.47 14.86 21.31
C THR A 68 -57.71 13.42 20.77
N ALA A 69 -57.11 12.32 21.28
CA ALA A 69 -57.52 11.45 22.43
C ALA A 69 -58.98 10.89 22.37
N ASP A 70 -59.33 9.64 22.75
CA ASP A 70 -58.61 8.55 23.49
C ASP A 70 -58.62 7.19 22.67
N SER A 71 -58.89 5.92 23.05
CA SER A 71 -59.34 5.22 24.29
C SER A 71 -58.94 3.72 24.41
N TRP A 72 -58.34 3.33 25.55
CA TRP A 72 -58.52 2.11 26.39
C TRP A 72 -58.67 0.65 25.85
N THR A 73 -57.64 -0.18 26.13
CA THR A 73 -57.59 -1.46 26.92
C THR A 73 -58.88 -2.15 27.42
N PRO A 74 -58.95 -3.51 27.55
CA PRO A 74 -58.07 -4.28 28.46
C PRO A 74 -57.63 -5.72 28.09
N ARG A 75 -56.76 -6.28 28.97
CA ARG A 75 -56.07 -7.60 28.92
C ARG A 75 -56.82 -8.69 29.71
N ALA A 76 -56.69 -9.96 29.29
CA ALA A 76 -56.87 -11.14 30.15
C ALA A 76 -55.85 -12.27 29.84
N LEU A 77 -55.64 -13.16 30.82
CA LEU A 77 -54.74 -14.34 30.88
C LEU A 77 -55.35 -15.33 31.92
N PRO A 78 -54.83 -16.55 32.14
CA PRO A 78 -54.27 -17.57 31.25
C PRO A 78 -54.93 -18.97 31.49
N GLN A 79 -54.48 -20.06 30.83
CA GLN A 79 -54.19 -21.39 31.45
C GLN A 79 -53.73 -22.47 30.45
N THR A 80 -53.34 -23.66 30.94
CA THR A 80 -52.52 -24.68 30.24
C THR A 80 -53.19 -26.10 30.19
N PRO A 81 -52.48 -27.26 30.19
CA PRO A 81 -52.50 -28.26 29.11
C PRO A 81 -53.24 -29.59 29.47
N PRO A 82 -53.16 -30.68 28.67
CA PRO A 82 -52.12 -31.72 28.96
C PRO A 82 -51.63 -32.64 27.80
N ARG A 83 -50.57 -33.41 28.15
CA ARG A 83 -49.98 -34.70 27.67
C ARG A 83 -50.73 -35.62 26.67
N VAL A 84 -49.96 -36.50 25.98
CA VAL A 84 -49.94 -37.99 26.10
C VAL A 84 -48.54 -38.54 25.65
N ASP A 85 -48.22 -39.78 26.01
CA ASP A 85 -46.87 -40.40 26.15
C ASP A 85 -46.25 -41.14 24.92
N MET A 86 -44.95 -41.49 25.04
CA MET A 86 -44.22 -42.74 24.63
C MET A 86 -44.45 -43.40 23.22
N GLN A 87 -43.49 -44.09 22.58
CA GLN A 87 -42.28 -44.80 23.04
C GLN A 87 -41.27 -45.10 21.87
N ALA A 88 -40.16 -45.78 22.21
CA ALA A 88 -39.26 -46.58 21.34
C ALA A 88 -38.05 -45.93 20.62
N SER A 89 -37.06 -46.79 20.33
CA SER A 89 -35.72 -46.60 19.71
C SER A 89 -35.16 -48.00 19.38
N PRO A 90 -33.99 -48.21 18.74
CA PRO A 90 -33.04 -47.27 18.13
C PRO A 90 -32.67 -47.59 16.66
N LYS A 91 -31.98 -46.68 15.96
CA LYS A 91 -31.01 -47.01 14.89
C LYS A 91 -29.83 -46.03 14.90
N VAL A 92 -28.64 -46.53 14.62
CA VAL A 92 -27.40 -45.73 14.53
C VAL A 92 -27.26 -45.15 13.12
N ALA A 93 -27.00 -43.85 13.05
CA ALA A 93 -26.51 -43.16 11.86
C ALA A 93 -25.53 -42.06 12.30
N THR A 94 -24.47 -41.85 11.52
CA THR A 94 -23.41 -40.88 11.84
C THR A 94 -23.95 -39.45 11.86
N ARG A 95 -23.65 -38.71 12.94
CA ARG A 95 -23.89 -37.28 13.05
C ARG A 95 -22.60 -36.58 13.44
N SER A 96 -22.09 -35.73 12.56
CA SER A 96 -21.38 -34.53 12.99
C SER A 96 -22.39 -33.65 13.75
N SER A 97 -22.06 -33.25 14.98
CA SER A 97 -22.94 -32.36 15.75
C SER A 97 -22.87 -30.94 15.16
N PRO A 98 -24.01 -30.26 14.94
CA PRO A 98 -24.00 -28.82 14.72
C PRO A 98 -23.44 -28.13 15.96
N VAL A 99 -22.51 -27.18 15.78
CA VAL A 99 -22.06 -26.32 16.88
C VAL A 99 -23.26 -25.52 17.38
N LYS A 100 -23.58 -25.66 18.67
CA LYS A 100 -24.58 -24.80 19.32
C LYS A 100 -23.93 -23.47 19.66
N THR A 101 -24.10 -22.47 18.81
CA THR A 101 -23.69 -21.10 19.09
C THR A 101 -24.57 -20.51 20.19
N THR A 102 -24.16 -20.69 21.45
CA THR A 102 -24.81 -20.05 22.60
C THR A 102 -24.60 -18.53 22.48
N MET A 103 -25.68 -17.74 22.51
CA MET A 103 -25.56 -16.28 22.39
C MET A 103 -24.99 -15.65 23.67
N ASN A 104 -23.67 -15.48 23.72
CA ASN A 104 -23.00 -14.61 24.70
C ASN A 104 -23.33 -13.14 24.39
N GLY A 105 -24.45 -12.66 24.93
CA GLY A 105 -24.96 -11.29 24.73
C GLY A 105 -24.11 -10.14 25.31
N ASN A 106 -22.83 -10.40 25.59
CA ASN A 106 -21.84 -9.44 26.08
C ASN A 106 -20.62 -9.31 25.14
N ALA A 107 -20.50 -10.12 24.08
CA ALA A 107 -19.36 -10.08 23.17
C ALA A 107 -19.18 -8.70 22.51
N LEU A 108 -20.30 -8.02 22.20
CA LEU A 108 -20.28 -6.69 21.59
C LEU A 108 -19.69 -5.59 22.50
N SER A 109 -19.62 -5.80 23.83
CA SER A 109 -18.98 -4.84 24.75
C SER A 109 -17.49 -5.12 24.98
N GLN A 110 -16.96 -6.23 24.46
CA GLN A 110 -15.52 -6.56 24.49
C GLN A 110 -14.80 -6.00 23.25
N LEU A 111 -15.54 -5.63 22.21
CA LEU A 111 -14.99 -4.99 21.02
C LEU A 111 -14.73 -3.50 21.23
N GLN A 112 -13.70 -3.00 20.56
CA GLN A 112 -13.43 -1.57 20.46
C GLN A 112 -14.54 -0.85 19.66
N PRO A 113 -14.87 0.42 19.95
CA PRO A 113 -15.90 1.16 19.23
C PRO A 113 -15.70 1.21 17.70
N THR A 114 -14.44 1.21 17.25
CA THR A 114 -14.04 1.16 15.83
C THR A 114 -14.39 -0.18 15.17
N GLN A 115 -14.22 -1.30 15.88
CA GLN A 115 -14.66 -2.62 15.44
C GLN A 115 -16.20 -2.67 15.37
N VAL A 116 -16.90 -2.17 16.39
CA VAL A 116 -18.38 -2.11 16.40
C VAL A 116 -18.94 -1.27 15.24
N ARG A 117 -18.29 -0.17 14.85
CA ARG A 117 -18.63 0.59 13.64
C ARG A 117 -18.36 -0.22 12.36
N THR A 118 -17.17 -0.82 12.24
CA THR A 118 -16.80 -1.63 11.05
C THR A 118 -17.75 -2.82 10.84
N LEU A 119 -18.25 -3.43 11.92
CA LEU A 119 -19.26 -4.49 11.84
C LEU A 119 -20.67 -3.98 11.46
N ARG A 120 -20.99 -2.69 11.66
CA ARG A 120 -22.22 -2.07 11.15
C ARG A 120 -22.08 -1.74 9.67
N GLU A 121 -20.96 -1.13 9.27
CA GLU A 121 -20.58 -0.93 7.87
C GLU A 121 -20.68 -2.26 7.08
N GLY A 122 -20.15 -3.36 7.65
CA GLY A 122 -20.24 -4.69 7.06
C GLY A 122 -21.64 -5.31 7.01
N PHE A 123 -22.57 -4.89 7.88
CA PHE A 123 -23.97 -5.29 7.81
C PHE A 123 -24.69 -4.53 6.69
N GLU A 124 -24.53 -3.21 6.64
CA GLU A 124 -25.12 -2.31 5.64
C GLU A 124 -24.62 -2.59 4.20
N ILE A 125 -23.47 -3.26 4.05
CA ILE A 125 -22.95 -3.76 2.77
C ILE A 125 -23.59 -5.10 2.35
N LEU A 126 -24.10 -5.89 3.31
CA LEU A 126 -24.76 -7.17 3.05
C LEU A 126 -26.28 -7.03 2.90
N ASP A 127 -26.92 -6.17 3.68
CA ASP A 127 -28.36 -5.83 3.66
C ASP A 127 -28.68 -5.04 2.37
N ARG A 128 -28.78 -5.75 1.24
CA ARG A 128 -28.63 -5.15 -0.10
C ARG A 128 -29.88 -4.41 -0.56
N ASP A 129 -31.05 -4.88 -0.20
CA ASP A 129 -32.32 -4.18 -0.42
C ASP A 129 -32.70 -3.23 0.74
N SER A 130 -31.90 -3.21 1.81
CA SER A 130 -32.03 -2.32 2.97
C SER A 130 -33.33 -2.54 3.76
N ASP A 131 -33.77 -3.80 3.88
CA ASP A 131 -34.95 -4.18 4.66
C ASP A 131 -34.68 -4.29 6.18
N GLY A 132 -33.40 -4.36 6.59
CA GLY A 132 -32.96 -4.47 7.98
C GLY A 132 -32.55 -5.87 8.42
N VAL A 133 -32.57 -6.87 7.52
CA VAL A 133 -32.02 -8.22 7.73
C VAL A 133 -31.15 -8.68 6.57
N VAL A 134 -30.11 -9.46 6.87
CA VAL A 134 -29.36 -10.20 5.85
C VAL A 134 -29.99 -11.58 5.67
N ASN A 135 -30.36 -11.91 4.43
CA ASN A 135 -31.02 -13.15 4.03
C ASN A 135 -30.09 -14.05 3.16
N ARG A 136 -30.63 -15.13 2.56
CA ARG A 136 -29.84 -16.05 1.72
C ARG A 136 -29.44 -15.42 0.40
N GLU A 137 -30.35 -14.64 -0.17
CA GLU A 137 -30.25 -14.00 -1.47
C GLU A 137 -29.19 -12.90 -1.43
N ASP A 138 -29.13 -12.09 -0.37
CA ASP A 138 -28.04 -11.14 -0.07
C ASP A 138 -26.66 -11.80 -0.09
N VAL A 139 -26.51 -12.91 0.65
CA VAL A 139 -25.23 -13.63 0.75
C VAL A 139 -24.87 -14.30 -0.58
N ALA A 140 -25.86 -14.79 -1.33
CA ALA A 140 -25.63 -15.32 -2.68
C ALA A 140 -25.17 -14.22 -3.66
N ASP A 141 -25.79 -13.04 -3.61
CA ASP A 141 -25.43 -11.86 -4.40
C ASP A 141 -24.04 -11.34 -4.04
N MET A 142 -23.70 -11.27 -2.75
CA MET A 142 -22.38 -10.85 -2.28
C MET A 142 -21.30 -11.85 -2.71
N LEU A 143 -21.53 -13.16 -2.53
CA LEU A 143 -20.61 -14.19 -3.01
C LEU A 143 -20.42 -14.10 -4.53
N THR A 144 -21.49 -13.86 -5.29
CA THR A 144 -21.43 -13.69 -6.75
C THR A 144 -20.63 -12.45 -7.16
N GLN A 145 -20.81 -11.31 -6.47
CA GLN A 145 -20.03 -10.09 -6.70
C GLN A 145 -18.54 -10.26 -6.37
N LEU A 146 -18.21 -11.07 -5.36
CA LEU A 146 -16.83 -11.42 -4.99
C LEU A 146 -16.20 -12.51 -5.88
N GLY A 147 -16.93 -13.02 -6.88
CA GLY A 147 -16.46 -14.10 -7.76
C GLY A 147 -16.36 -15.47 -7.06
N LEU A 148 -17.04 -15.64 -5.92
CA LEU A 148 -17.04 -16.85 -5.10
C LEU A 148 -18.23 -17.77 -5.44
N PRO A 149 -18.16 -19.08 -5.12
CA PRO A 149 -19.26 -20.00 -5.35
C PRO A 149 -20.51 -19.67 -4.52
N ALA A 150 -21.54 -19.10 -5.17
CA ALA A 150 -22.82 -18.75 -4.56
C ALA A 150 -23.88 -19.87 -4.60
N ASN A 151 -23.46 -21.14 -4.65
CA ASN A 151 -24.42 -22.26 -4.74
C ASN A 151 -25.07 -22.57 -3.38
N ALA A 152 -26.18 -23.31 -3.40
CA ALA A 152 -26.97 -23.61 -2.21
C ALA A 152 -26.19 -24.34 -1.08
N SER A 153 -25.13 -25.10 -1.41
CA SER A 153 -24.27 -25.77 -0.41
C SER A 153 -23.37 -24.77 0.33
N ASP A 154 -22.97 -23.68 -0.34
CA ASP A 154 -22.14 -22.63 0.25
C ASP A 154 -23.00 -21.63 1.05
N VAL A 155 -24.13 -21.18 0.50
CA VAL A 155 -25.06 -20.26 1.19
C VAL A 155 -25.69 -20.91 2.43
N SER A 156 -25.94 -22.23 2.42
CA SER A 156 -26.49 -22.95 3.58
C SER A 156 -25.52 -23.11 4.76
N LYS A 157 -24.25 -22.72 4.62
CA LYS A 157 -23.29 -22.63 5.74
C LYS A 157 -23.63 -21.46 6.68
N PHE A 158 -24.11 -20.36 6.11
CA PHE A 158 -24.55 -19.16 6.84
C PHE A 158 -25.98 -19.32 7.37
N PHE A 159 -26.86 -19.92 6.54
CA PHE A 159 -28.26 -20.23 6.89
C PHE A 159 -28.51 -21.74 6.83
N PRO A 160 -28.15 -22.51 7.87
CA PRO A 160 -28.50 -23.92 7.93
C PRO A 160 -30.03 -24.09 8.07
N PRO A 161 -30.64 -25.17 7.53
CA PRO A 161 -32.10 -25.37 7.57
C PRO A 161 -32.71 -25.50 8.98
N SER A 162 -31.89 -25.59 10.03
CA SER A 162 -32.28 -25.68 11.43
C SER A 162 -32.17 -24.36 12.22
N ALA A 163 -31.93 -23.24 11.54
CA ALA A 163 -31.76 -21.91 12.12
C ALA A 163 -32.73 -20.88 11.46
N PRO A 164 -32.84 -19.64 11.98
CA PRO A 164 -33.46 -18.54 11.22
C PRO A 164 -32.82 -18.39 9.84
N GLN A 165 -33.64 -18.06 8.84
CA GLN A 165 -33.20 -17.88 7.45
C GLN A 165 -32.89 -16.42 7.10
N THR A 166 -32.95 -15.54 8.10
CA THR A 166 -32.61 -14.12 8.05
C THR A 166 -31.87 -13.73 9.33
N MET A 167 -31.05 -12.69 9.26
CA MET A 167 -30.19 -12.23 10.35
C MET A 167 -30.32 -10.73 10.54
N THR A 168 -30.90 -10.28 11.65
CA THR A 168 -30.95 -8.84 11.98
C THR A 168 -29.55 -8.31 12.32
N MET A 169 -29.33 -7.00 12.20
CA MET A 169 -28.06 -6.38 12.61
C MET A 169 -27.67 -6.75 14.05
N ALA A 170 -28.62 -6.86 14.98
CA ALA A 170 -28.35 -7.26 16.36
C ALA A 170 -27.83 -8.70 16.49
N VAL A 171 -28.26 -9.62 15.61
CA VAL A 171 -27.71 -10.98 15.56
C VAL A 171 -26.35 -10.98 14.87
N PHE A 172 -26.23 -10.33 13.71
CA PHE A 172 -24.97 -10.23 12.95
C PHE A 172 -23.83 -9.65 13.78
N LEU A 173 -24.07 -8.51 14.44
CA LEU A 173 -23.11 -7.87 15.33
C LEU A 173 -22.68 -8.79 16.48
N ASN A 174 -23.60 -9.52 17.11
CA ASN A 174 -23.25 -10.44 18.20
C ASN A 174 -22.55 -11.73 17.70
N THR A 175 -22.91 -12.24 16.53
CA THR A 175 -22.25 -13.42 15.92
C THR A 175 -20.83 -13.10 15.49
N LEU A 176 -20.59 -11.97 14.82
CA LEU A 176 -19.24 -11.54 14.46
C LEU A 176 -18.45 -11.08 15.69
N ALA A 177 -19.06 -10.38 16.65
CA ALA A 177 -18.39 -10.03 17.90
C ALA A 177 -18.00 -11.24 18.73
N ALA A 178 -18.81 -12.31 18.77
CA ALA A 178 -18.44 -13.54 19.46
C ALA A 178 -17.21 -14.21 18.82
N MET A 179 -17.09 -14.20 17.48
CA MET A 179 -15.92 -14.76 16.78
C MET A 179 -14.68 -13.86 16.82
N LEU A 180 -14.85 -12.55 16.98
CA LEU A 180 -13.74 -11.60 17.15
C LEU A 180 -13.26 -11.48 18.60
N ALA A 181 -14.15 -11.67 19.59
CA ALA A 181 -13.80 -11.73 21.00
C ALA A 181 -13.03 -13.01 21.37
N THR A 182 -13.11 -14.06 20.55
CA THR A 182 -12.26 -15.27 20.66
C THR A 182 -10.90 -15.13 19.97
N LEU A 183 -10.49 -13.92 19.56
CA LEU A 183 -9.15 -13.65 19.02
C LEU A 183 -8.34 -12.80 20.00
N SER A 184 -7.32 -13.41 20.61
CA SER A 184 -6.39 -12.72 21.51
C SER A 184 -5.72 -11.50 20.84
N PRO A 185 -5.67 -10.33 21.51
CA PRO A 185 -4.94 -9.16 21.02
C PRO A 185 -3.46 -9.44 20.74
N GLN A 186 -2.88 -8.69 19.81
CA GLN A 186 -1.49 -8.85 19.35
C GLN A 186 -0.45 -8.89 20.50
N ALA A 187 -0.64 -8.07 21.54
CA ALA A 187 0.23 -8.03 22.71
C ALA A 187 0.09 -9.28 23.61
N GLU A 188 -1.10 -9.86 23.70
CA GLU A 188 -1.34 -11.11 24.43
C GLU A 188 -0.73 -12.29 23.67
N LEU A 189 -0.90 -12.35 22.34
CA LEU A 189 -0.24 -13.35 21.50
C LEU A 189 1.29 -13.28 21.61
N LEU A 190 1.88 -12.08 21.52
CA LEU A 190 3.33 -11.90 21.70
C LEU A 190 3.80 -12.34 23.09
N SER A 191 3.06 -12.01 24.15
CA SER A 191 3.39 -12.40 25.53
C SER A 191 3.19 -13.90 25.80
N ALA A 192 2.23 -14.54 25.15
CA ALA A 192 1.97 -15.97 25.27
C ALA A 192 3.04 -16.78 24.51
N PHE A 193 3.46 -16.30 23.33
CA PHE A 193 4.53 -16.94 22.57
C PHE A 193 5.92 -16.75 23.19
N SER A 194 6.23 -15.59 23.80
CA SER A 194 7.49 -15.39 24.53
C SER A 194 7.64 -16.31 25.75
N ALA A 195 6.55 -16.89 26.27
CA ALA A 195 6.61 -17.85 27.37
C ALA A 195 7.18 -19.23 26.96
N PHE A 196 7.53 -19.43 25.68
CA PHE A 196 8.22 -20.60 25.14
C PHE A 196 9.53 -20.21 24.38
N ASP A 197 10.04 -18.99 24.60
CA ASP A 197 11.25 -18.44 23.96
C ASP A 197 12.34 -18.20 25.03
N ASP A 198 12.69 -19.25 25.78
CA ASP A 198 13.64 -19.25 26.92
C ASP A 198 15.03 -18.66 26.61
N ASP A 199 15.40 -18.49 25.34
CA ASP A 199 16.65 -17.88 24.88
C ASP A 199 16.48 -16.50 24.20
N ASP A 200 15.31 -15.86 24.34
CA ASP A 200 14.93 -14.56 23.74
C ASP A 200 15.21 -14.48 22.21
N SER A 201 15.18 -15.63 21.51
CA SER A 201 15.69 -15.76 20.14
C SER A 201 14.64 -15.54 19.04
N GLY A 202 13.40 -15.24 19.43
CA GLY A 202 12.25 -15.12 18.55
C GLY A 202 11.74 -16.45 17.99
N GLN A 203 12.17 -17.59 18.57
CA GLN A 203 12.06 -18.92 17.95
C GLN A 203 11.68 -20.02 18.97
N ILE A 204 10.43 -20.43 18.94
CA ILE A 204 9.93 -21.55 19.75
C ILE A 204 10.23 -22.89 19.04
N ASP A 205 10.58 -23.96 19.76
CA ASP A 205 10.67 -25.30 19.15
C ASP A 205 9.28 -25.83 18.76
N MET A 206 9.15 -26.31 17.52
CA MET A 206 7.85 -26.77 17.00
C MET A 206 7.29 -27.97 17.76
N ALA A 207 8.12 -28.85 18.32
CA ALA A 207 7.63 -30.00 19.07
C ALA A 207 7.07 -29.56 20.44
N GLU A 208 7.68 -28.57 21.07
CA GLU A 208 7.25 -27.97 22.33
C GLU A 208 5.94 -27.18 22.16
N LEU A 209 5.89 -26.26 21.19
CA LEU A 209 4.66 -25.52 20.87
C LEU A 209 3.50 -26.45 20.50
N ARG A 210 3.79 -27.57 19.83
CA ARG A 210 2.79 -28.58 19.44
C ARG A 210 2.29 -29.39 20.63
N ASP A 211 3.18 -29.74 21.56
CA ASP A 211 2.80 -30.44 22.79
C ASP A 211 1.94 -29.51 23.66
N ALA A 212 2.36 -28.25 23.84
CA ALA A 212 1.60 -27.23 24.55
C ALA A 212 0.19 -27.02 23.96
N LEU A 213 0.05 -26.88 22.64
CA LEU A 213 -1.25 -26.70 21.97
C LEU A 213 -2.15 -27.95 21.98
N LEU A 214 -1.65 -29.13 22.37
CA LEU A 214 -2.44 -30.36 22.51
C LEU A 214 -2.71 -30.76 23.96
N ASN A 215 -1.82 -30.39 24.90
CA ASN A 215 -1.87 -30.79 26.30
C ASN A 215 -2.28 -29.67 27.26
N THR A 216 -2.27 -28.39 26.83
CA THR A 216 -2.89 -27.30 27.58
C THR A 216 -4.40 -27.53 27.66
N ALA A 217 -4.96 -27.48 28.86
CA ALA A 217 -6.40 -27.64 29.05
C ALA A 217 -7.15 -26.47 28.40
N PRO A 218 -8.19 -26.72 27.59
CA PRO A 218 -8.99 -25.65 26.99
C PRO A 218 -9.78 -24.89 28.08
N GLU A 219 -10.06 -23.61 27.84
CA GLU A 219 -10.85 -22.78 28.75
C GLU A 219 -12.28 -23.33 28.96
N PRO A 220 -12.95 -23.05 30.11
CA PRO A 220 -14.24 -23.64 30.46
C PRO A 220 -15.39 -23.37 29.46
N GLY A 221 -15.57 -24.29 28.53
CA GLY A 221 -16.59 -24.24 27.47
C GLY A 221 -16.04 -24.49 26.07
N GLU A 222 -14.72 -24.43 25.91
CA GLU A 222 -14.03 -24.74 24.66
C GLU A 222 -13.69 -26.24 24.55
N ARG A 223 -13.21 -26.66 23.37
CA ARG A 223 -12.73 -28.02 23.12
C ARG A 223 -11.23 -28.01 22.91
N ALA A 224 -10.57 -29.10 23.31
CA ALA A 224 -9.18 -29.31 22.93
C ALA A 224 -9.02 -29.33 21.40
N LEU A 225 -7.90 -28.80 20.92
CA LEU A 225 -7.51 -28.90 19.52
C LEU A 225 -7.16 -30.35 19.21
N THR A 226 -7.55 -30.85 18.04
CA THR A 226 -7.13 -32.18 17.60
C THR A 226 -5.73 -32.13 16.97
N PRO A 227 -4.94 -33.23 16.98
CA PRO A 227 -3.63 -33.28 16.33
C PRO A 227 -3.67 -32.80 14.88
N ALA A 228 -4.69 -33.19 14.10
CA ALA A 228 -4.84 -32.77 12.71
C ALA A 228 -5.07 -31.26 12.54
N GLU A 229 -5.72 -30.59 13.49
CA GLU A 229 -5.95 -29.14 13.45
C GLU A 229 -4.69 -28.37 13.83
N VAL A 230 -3.94 -28.83 14.84
CA VAL A 230 -2.64 -28.26 15.20
C VAL A 230 -1.65 -28.46 14.05
N ASP A 231 -1.55 -29.68 13.50
CA ASP A 231 -0.69 -29.99 12.35
C ASP A 231 -1.04 -29.14 11.11
N GLN A 232 -2.33 -28.88 10.87
CA GLN A 232 -2.81 -28.03 9.76
C GLN A 232 -2.46 -26.54 9.95
N VAL A 233 -2.59 -26.00 11.17
CA VAL A 233 -2.22 -24.60 11.47
C VAL A 233 -0.70 -24.42 11.39
N MET A 234 0.06 -25.37 11.92
CA MET A 234 1.53 -25.31 11.98
C MET A 234 2.21 -25.39 10.61
N GLN A 235 1.64 -26.11 9.65
CA GLN A 235 2.26 -26.34 8.33
C GLN A 235 2.57 -25.06 7.53
N GLY A 236 1.99 -23.91 7.88
CA GLY A 236 2.27 -22.62 7.24
C GLY A 236 3.51 -21.87 7.76
N PHE A 237 4.07 -22.24 8.92
CA PHE A 237 4.95 -21.35 9.70
C PHE A 237 6.23 -22.03 10.25
N THR A 238 6.64 -23.17 9.69
CA THR A 238 7.83 -23.92 10.15
C THR A 238 9.13 -23.45 9.50
N GLY A 239 10.05 -22.95 10.33
CA GLY A 239 11.45 -22.69 9.98
C GLY A 239 12.38 -23.85 10.34
N ARG A 240 13.67 -23.75 9.95
CA ARG A 240 14.74 -24.68 10.37
C ARG A 240 15.75 -23.95 11.25
N ARG A 241 16.03 -24.46 12.46
CA ARG A 241 16.96 -23.83 13.41
C ARG A 241 18.38 -23.77 12.81
N ALA A 242 18.96 -22.57 12.77
CA ALA A 242 20.36 -22.38 12.36
C ALA A 242 21.32 -22.81 13.48
N PHE A 243 22.58 -23.13 13.12
CA PHE A 243 23.53 -23.78 14.02
C PHE A 243 23.85 -22.98 15.29
N SER A 244 23.45 -23.50 16.46
CA SER A 244 24.09 -23.11 17.73
C SER A 244 25.48 -23.76 17.84
N ARG A 245 26.40 -23.07 18.55
CA ARG A 245 27.84 -23.34 18.50
C ARG A 245 28.43 -23.70 19.87
N ASN A 246 28.09 -24.87 20.40
CA ASN A 246 28.92 -25.62 21.35
C ASN A 246 28.49 -27.11 21.44
N MET A 247 29.41 -27.97 21.89
CA MET A 247 29.15 -29.39 22.23
C MET A 247 28.34 -29.47 23.55
N GLN A 248 27.66 -30.57 23.93
CA GLN A 248 28.12 -31.96 23.87
C GLN A 248 26.99 -33.00 24.07
N GLY A 249 26.90 -34.00 23.19
CA GLY A 249 26.16 -35.26 23.42
C GLY A 249 24.85 -35.46 22.62
N GLY A 250 24.70 -36.67 22.06
CA GLY A 250 23.43 -37.17 21.49
C GLY A 250 23.17 -36.88 20.00
N LEU A 251 22.52 -37.82 19.31
CA LEU A 251 21.88 -37.56 18.01
C LEU A 251 20.50 -36.93 18.27
N GLY A 252 20.49 -35.65 18.62
CA GLY A 252 19.26 -34.86 18.65
C GLY A 252 18.65 -34.77 17.24
N LYS A 253 17.32 -34.90 17.13
CA LYS A 253 16.61 -34.54 15.90
C LYS A 253 16.82 -33.06 15.63
N ARG A 254 16.99 -32.68 14.36
CA ARG A 254 16.96 -31.26 13.97
C ARG A 254 15.52 -30.76 14.13
N GLY A 255 15.27 -29.96 15.16
CA GLY A 255 13.98 -29.32 15.40
C GLY A 255 13.61 -28.36 14.27
N GLU A 256 12.32 -28.35 13.94
CA GLU A 256 11.70 -27.23 13.22
C GLU A 256 11.36 -26.15 14.26
N VAL A 257 11.31 -24.87 13.86
CA VAL A 257 11.06 -23.75 14.78
C VAL A 257 9.95 -22.82 14.30
N PHE A 258 9.16 -22.28 15.24
CA PHE A 258 8.13 -21.26 14.97
C PHE A 258 8.69 -19.86 15.21
N ARG A 259 8.70 -19.03 14.16
CA ARG A 259 9.16 -17.63 14.25
C ARG A 259 7.99 -16.70 14.59
N TYR A 260 7.58 -16.70 15.86
CA TYR A 260 6.37 -16.01 16.30
C TYR A 260 6.39 -14.48 16.08
N GLN A 261 7.57 -13.86 16.04
CA GLN A 261 7.72 -12.43 15.74
C GLN A 261 7.52 -12.12 14.25
N GLU A 262 7.84 -13.03 13.33
CA GLU A 262 7.59 -12.85 11.89
C GLU A 262 6.12 -13.05 11.53
N PHE A 263 5.44 -13.96 12.23
CA PHE A 263 3.99 -14.18 12.15
C PHE A 263 3.17 -12.92 12.44
N VAL A 264 3.75 -11.92 13.12
CA VAL A 264 3.05 -10.78 13.71
C VAL A 264 3.33 -9.42 13.01
N ASN A 265 4.35 -9.29 12.15
CA ASN A 265 4.92 -8.00 11.73
C ASN A 265 5.03 -7.79 10.20
N SER A 266 4.78 -6.57 9.67
CA SER A 266 5.26 -6.15 8.32
C SER A 266 5.10 -4.64 7.99
N VAL A 267 5.79 -4.15 6.93
CA VAL A 267 5.62 -2.86 6.16
C VAL A 267 6.65 -1.71 6.41
N HIS A 268 6.81 -0.78 5.44
CA HIS A 268 8.09 -0.35 4.78
C HIS A 268 9.27 0.18 5.62
N LEU A 269 10.47 0.04 5.03
CA LEU A 269 11.73 -0.44 5.67
C LEU A 269 11.59 -1.77 6.43
N ARG A 270 10.38 -2.10 6.91
CA ARG A 270 10.02 -3.40 7.49
C ARG A 270 10.66 -3.55 8.86
N ASP A 271 10.41 -4.67 9.52
CA ASP A 271 11.04 -4.97 10.80
C ASP A 271 11.61 -6.40 10.77
N GLY A 272 12.42 -6.74 11.77
CA GLY A 272 13.06 -8.05 11.89
C GLY A 272 13.84 -8.46 10.64
N ASP A 273 13.69 -9.71 10.22
CA ASP A 273 14.45 -10.35 9.14
C ASP A 273 14.41 -9.58 7.81
N MET A 274 13.26 -9.01 7.48
CA MET A 274 13.09 -8.21 6.27
C MET A 274 13.80 -6.85 6.36
N SER A 275 13.89 -6.20 7.53
CA SER A 275 14.65 -4.95 7.66
C SER A 275 16.15 -5.19 7.58
N ARG A 276 16.65 -6.27 8.20
CA ARG A 276 18.06 -6.70 8.08
C ARG A 276 18.46 -6.98 6.63
N ALA A 277 17.56 -7.55 5.83
CA ALA A 277 17.78 -7.77 4.40
C ALA A 277 17.91 -6.46 3.60
N VAL A 278 17.07 -5.45 3.86
CA VAL A 278 16.91 -4.30 2.94
C VAL A 278 17.59 -3.01 3.40
N VAL A 279 17.76 -2.78 4.71
CA VAL A 279 18.40 -1.58 5.24
C VAL A 279 19.84 -1.39 4.73
N PRO A 280 20.71 -2.42 4.69
CA PRO A 280 22.07 -2.27 4.14
C PRO A 280 22.10 -1.78 2.68
N THR A 281 21.04 -2.02 1.91
CA THR A 281 20.96 -1.63 0.48
C THR A 281 20.64 -0.15 0.27
N ILE A 282 20.32 0.61 1.32
CA ILE A 282 19.96 2.04 1.22
C ILE A 282 21.07 2.84 0.52
N ARG A 283 22.33 2.56 0.87
CA ARG A 283 23.49 3.27 0.34
C ARG A 283 23.89 2.84 -1.07
N ASP A 284 23.57 1.63 -1.50
CA ASP A 284 23.83 1.16 -2.87
C ASP A 284 23.01 1.94 -3.91
N GLY A 285 21.80 2.39 -3.52
CA GLY A 285 20.95 3.25 -4.33
C GLY A 285 21.39 4.72 -4.38
N GLY A 286 22.42 5.10 -3.62
CA GLY A 286 22.89 6.48 -3.50
C GLY A 286 22.14 7.33 -2.47
N VAL A 287 21.46 6.70 -1.51
CA VAL A 287 20.68 7.39 -0.48
C VAL A 287 21.41 7.34 0.87
N ASP A 288 21.45 8.47 1.58
CA ASP A 288 21.98 8.62 2.96
C ASP A 288 20.94 9.13 3.96
N THR A 289 19.80 9.64 3.48
CA THR A 289 18.69 10.14 4.30
C THR A 289 17.38 9.52 3.81
N VAL A 290 16.60 8.93 4.73
CA VAL A 290 15.37 8.20 4.39
C VAL A 290 14.18 8.75 5.19
N TYR A 291 13.09 9.05 4.48
CA TYR A 291 11.79 9.33 5.10
C TYR A 291 11.08 8.00 5.39
N VAL A 292 11.04 7.60 6.66
CA VAL A 292 10.61 6.26 7.07
C VAL A 292 9.10 6.23 7.21
N MET A 293 8.44 5.44 6.36
CA MET A 293 6.98 5.26 6.38
C MET A 293 6.51 4.49 7.63
N PRO A 294 5.35 4.82 8.22
CA PRO A 294 4.96 4.36 9.57
C PRO A 294 3.98 3.18 9.58
N ASN A 295 3.57 2.65 8.44
CA ASN A 295 2.48 1.68 8.31
C ASN A 295 2.85 0.23 8.69
N LEU A 296 3.64 0.04 9.75
CA LEU A 296 3.95 -1.28 10.34
C LEU A 296 2.69 -2.06 10.79
N ILE A 297 2.85 -3.31 11.26
CA ILE A 297 1.85 -4.00 12.09
C ILE A 297 2.42 -4.10 13.52
N PRO A 298 1.85 -3.43 14.54
CA PRO A 298 0.85 -2.37 14.43
C PRO A 298 1.45 -1.10 13.80
N PRO A 299 0.64 -0.16 13.30
CA PRO A 299 1.15 1.10 12.77
C PRO A 299 1.84 1.94 13.86
N VAL A 300 2.83 2.73 13.45
CA VAL A 300 3.58 3.64 14.33
C VAL A 300 2.74 4.91 14.54
N THR A 301 1.94 4.96 15.60
CA THR A 301 1.08 6.11 15.92
C THR A 301 1.63 6.98 17.06
N THR A 302 2.58 6.46 17.85
CA THR A 302 3.19 7.18 18.97
C THR A 302 4.66 7.52 18.76
N VAL A 303 5.10 8.61 19.40
CA VAL A 303 6.51 9.05 19.40
C VAL A 303 7.44 7.96 19.93
N ALA A 304 7.04 7.23 20.98
CA ALA A 304 7.82 6.16 21.56
C ALA A 304 8.07 5.00 20.57
N GLN A 305 7.04 4.57 19.83
CA GLN A 305 7.20 3.56 18.76
C GLN A 305 8.14 4.06 17.66
N ALA A 306 8.02 5.33 17.26
CA ALA A 306 8.85 5.92 16.20
C ALA A 306 10.34 5.99 16.60
N LEU A 307 10.64 6.35 17.85
CA LEU A 307 12.01 6.37 18.37
C LEU A 307 12.58 4.95 18.51
N ALA A 308 11.83 4.02 19.09
CA ALA A 308 12.27 2.62 19.20
C ALA A 308 12.49 1.96 17.81
N TYR A 309 11.69 2.31 16.80
CA TYR A 309 11.89 1.85 15.43
C TYR A 309 13.16 2.46 14.81
N LYS A 310 13.43 3.75 15.07
CA LYS A 310 14.68 4.39 14.66
C LYS A 310 15.91 3.69 15.25
N GLU A 311 15.87 3.33 16.53
CA GLU A 311 16.96 2.61 17.20
C GLU A 311 17.21 1.24 16.55
N ARG A 312 16.16 0.47 16.21
CA ARG A 312 16.30 -0.81 15.47
C ARG A 312 16.93 -0.61 14.08
N LEU A 313 16.55 0.43 13.34
CA LEU A 313 17.13 0.74 12.03
C LEU A 313 18.60 1.18 12.13
N GLN A 314 18.93 2.03 13.12
CA GLN A 314 20.30 2.47 13.38
C GLN A 314 21.21 1.35 13.91
N ALA A 315 20.66 0.30 14.53
CA ALA A 315 21.41 -0.89 14.89
C ALA A 315 21.83 -1.74 13.66
N ILE A 316 21.18 -1.57 12.51
CA ILE A 316 21.53 -2.24 11.24
C ILE A 316 22.50 -1.38 10.41
N ASP A 317 22.16 -0.10 10.19
CA ASP A 317 23.07 0.88 9.56
C ASP A 317 22.91 2.25 10.24
N ASN A 318 23.90 2.64 11.06
CA ASN A 318 23.95 3.93 11.75
C ASN A 318 24.44 5.09 10.86
N SER A 319 24.87 4.81 9.63
CA SER A 319 25.37 5.82 8.68
C SER A 319 24.26 6.45 7.83
N VAL A 320 23.01 5.98 7.98
CA VAL A 320 21.81 6.53 7.35
C VAL A 320 21.03 7.42 8.34
N ASN A 321 20.61 8.59 7.87
CA ASN A 321 19.75 9.50 8.61
C ASN A 321 18.27 9.15 8.43
N TYR A 322 17.70 8.45 9.41
CA TYR A 322 16.28 8.10 9.42
C TYR A 322 15.41 9.26 9.94
N LEU A 323 14.56 9.80 9.07
CA LEU A 323 13.52 10.77 9.40
C LEU A 323 12.24 9.99 9.72
N MET A 324 11.88 9.91 11.01
CA MET A 324 10.72 9.12 11.43
C MET A 324 9.42 9.87 11.24
N THR A 325 8.33 9.11 11.16
CA THR A 325 6.97 9.61 10.92
C THR A 325 5.96 8.89 11.81
N LEU A 326 4.75 9.45 11.91
CA LEU A 326 3.59 8.78 12.51
C LEU A 326 2.53 8.46 11.46
N PHE A 327 1.79 7.38 11.65
CA PHE A 327 0.61 7.01 10.85
C PHE A 327 -0.57 7.88 11.27
N LEU A 328 -1.33 8.44 10.31
CA LEU A 328 -2.51 9.24 10.63
C LEU A 328 -3.74 8.36 10.93
N ASP A 329 -4.13 8.30 12.20
CA ASP A 329 -5.40 7.72 12.67
C ASP A 329 -6.03 8.59 13.79
N GLU A 330 -7.19 8.15 14.32
CA GLU A 330 -7.95 8.86 15.37
C GLU A 330 -7.14 9.14 16.66
N SER A 331 -5.97 8.51 16.87
CA SER A 331 -5.10 8.76 18.04
C SER A 331 -4.17 9.97 17.89
N ILE A 332 -3.98 10.49 16.67
CA ILE A 332 -3.08 11.61 16.39
C ILE A 332 -3.76 12.95 16.73
N THR A 333 -3.77 13.30 18.01
CA THR A 333 -4.33 14.57 18.51
C THR A 333 -3.35 15.75 18.31
N PRO A 334 -3.82 17.01 18.43
CA PRO A 334 -2.95 18.21 18.45
C PRO A 334 -1.81 18.15 19.48
N GLU A 335 -1.96 17.39 20.56
CA GLU A 335 -0.95 17.21 21.61
C GLU A 335 0.14 16.25 21.12
N VAL A 336 -0.24 15.12 20.51
CA VAL A 336 0.67 14.16 19.86
C VAL A 336 1.47 14.84 18.75
N VAL A 337 0.83 15.72 17.96
CA VAL A 337 1.51 16.55 16.93
C VAL A 337 2.60 17.45 17.54
N ARG A 338 2.32 18.13 18.65
CA ARG A 338 3.30 19.00 19.34
C ARG A 338 4.42 18.18 20.00
N GLU A 339 4.11 17.02 20.58
CA GLU A 339 5.09 16.08 21.13
C GLU A 339 6.02 15.53 20.03
N ALA A 340 5.44 15.08 18.92
CA ALA A 340 6.16 14.54 17.77
C ALA A 340 7.17 15.56 17.21
N LYS A 341 6.75 16.82 17.04
CA LYS A 341 7.67 17.89 16.62
C LYS A 341 8.82 18.07 17.61
N LYS A 342 8.53 18.10 18.91
CA LYS A 342 9.54 18.26 19.97
C LYS A 342 10.54 17.09 20.00
N ALA A 343 10.10 15.89 19.66
CA ALA A 343 10.93 14.69 19.57
C ALA A 343 11.71 14.53 18.24
N GLY A 344 11.55 15.46 17.29
CA GLY A 344 12.25 15.41 16.00
C GLY A 344 11.62 14.46 14.97
N ILE A 345 10.35 14.08 15.13
CA ILE A 345 9.55 13.45 14.07
C ILE A 345 9.42 14.45 12.92
N ALA A 346 9.55 13.96 11.68
CA ALA A 346 9.61 14.83 10.49
C ALA A 346 8.23 15.15 9.90
N GLY A 347 7.26 14.25 10.04
CA GLY A 347 5.90 14.42 9.55
C GLY A 347 4.98 13.25 9.90
N ILE A 348 3.77 13.27 9.33
CA ILE A 348 2.71 12.30 9.59
C ILE A 348 2.16 11.85 8.24
N LYS A 349 2.12 10.53 7.99
CA LYS A 349 1.69 9.93 6.72
C LYS A 349 0.25 9.43 6.82
N SER A 350 -0.60 10.00 5.98
CA SER A 350 -1.96 9.55 5.72
C SER A 350 -2.00 8.43 4.68
N TYR A 351 -2.86 7.45 4.94
CA TYR A 351 -3.18 6.34 4.05
C TYR A 351 -4.70 6.23 3.90
N PRO A 352 -5.25 6.12 2.68
CA PRO A 352 -6.68 5.95 2.46
C PRO A 352 -7.13 4.52 2.84
N LYS A 353 -8.22 4.40 3.61
CA LYS A 353 -8.70 3.15 4.24
C LYS A 353 -8.72 1.99 3.24
N GLY A 354 -7.99 0.92 3.54
CA GLY A 354 -7.97 -0.34 2.77
C GLY A 354 -7.39 -0.29 1.34
N THR A 355 -6.84 0.84 0.89
CA THR A 355 -6.46 1.04 -0.53
C THR A 355 -5.04 0.55 -0.87
N THR A 356 -4.14 0.50 0.12
CA THR A 356 -2.75 0.04 0.00
C THR A 356 -2.32 -0.83 1.20
N THR A 357 -1.10 -1.37 1.18
CA THR A 357 -0.57 -2.28 2.20
C THR A 357 -0.63 -1.65 3.61
N ASN A 358 -1.22 -2.37 4.57
CA ASN A 358 -1.50 -1.95 5.96
C ASN A 358 -2.34 -0.68 6.15
N SER A 359 -3.10 -0.25 5.14
CA SER A 359 -4.00 0.91 5.26
C SER A 359 -5.36 0.61 5.92
N SER A 360 -5.53 -0.52 6.62
CA SER A 360 -6.84 -0.93 7.19
C SER A 360 -7.38 0.05 8.26
N GLY A 361 -6.49 0.64 9.07
CA GLY A 361 -6.80 1.75 9.98
C GLY A 361 -6.76 3.14 9.34
N GLY A 362 -6.71 3.21 8.00
CA GLY A 362 -6.52 4.45 7.25
C GLY A 362 -7.72 5.40 7.23
N VAL A 363 -7.47 6.60 6.72
CA VAL A 363 -8.39 7.73 6.64
C VAL A 363 -9.49 7.50 5.60
N VAL A 364 -10.72 7.90 5.93
CA VAL A 364 -11.89 7.92 5.02
C VAL A 364 -12.27 9.35 4.62
N SER A 365 -12.21 10.29 5.57
CA SER A 365 -12.40 11.73 5.35
C SER A 365 -11.34 12.51 6.14
N TYR A 366 -10.94 13.66 5.62
CA TYR A 366 -9.94 14.53 6.24
C TYR A 366 -10.55 15.53 7.24
N GLU A 367 -11.87 15.76 7.19
CA GLU A 367 -12.60 16.68 8.08
C GLU A 367 -12.38 16.42 9.59
N PRO A 368 -12.40 15.17 10.12
CA PRO A 368 -12.18 14.93 11.55
C PRO A 368 -10.79 15.35 12.06
N TYR A 369 -9.83 15.54 11.15
CA TYR A 369 -8.44 15.84 11.45
C TYR A 369 -8.11 17.33 11.38
N ASP A 370 -9.11 18.22 11.20
CA ASP A 370 -8.93 19.68 11.13
C ASP A 370 -8.06 20.25 12.25
N ALA A 371 -8.30 19.85 13.50
CA ALA A 371 -7.53 20.30 14.65
C ALA A 371 -6.08 19.79 14.61
N THR A 372 -5.89 18.55 14.17
CA THR A 372 -4.57 17.92 13.98
C THR A 372 -3.78 18.63 12.88
N PHE A 373 -4.41 18.96 11.76
CA PHE A 373 -3.79 19.72 10.65
C PHE A 373 -3.48 21.17 11.03
N ALA A 374 -4.35 21.84 11.80
CA ALA A 374 -4.07 23.15 12.37
C ALA A 374 -2.82 23.12 13.28
N ALA A 375 -2.68 22.08 14.12
CA ALA A 375 -1.49 21.89 14.94
C ALA A 375 -0.23 21.54 14.11
N MET A 376 -0.38 20.77 13.03
CA MET A 376 0.74 20.45 12.12
C MET A 376 1.20 21.70 11.37
N GLU A 377 0.28 22.61 11.02
CA GLU A 377 0.59 23.93 10.48
C GLU A 377 1.30 24.81 11.53
N GLU A 378 0.77 24.89 12.76
CA GLU A 378 1.33 25.65 13.88
C GLU A 378 2.80 25.31 14.14
N VAL A 379 3.13 24.01 14.21
CA VAL A 379 4.49 23.55 14.54
C VAL A 379 5.37 23.26 13.31
N GLY A 380 4.81 23.39 12.10
CA GLY A 380 5.47 23.05 10.85
C GLY A 380 5.94 21.59 10.81
N LEU A 381 5.05 20.63 11.05
CA LEU A 381 5.22 19.24 10.61
C LEU A 381 4.85 19.12 9.12
N VAL A 382 5.18 17.98 8.50
CA VAL A 382 4.76 17.66 7.12
C VAL A 382 3.58 16.68 7.16
N LEU A 383 2.55 16.93 6.35
CA LEU A 383 1.48 15.97 6.05
C LEU A 383 1.82 15.27 4.73
N ASN A 384 2.06 13.97 4.80
CA ASN A 384 2.32 13.14 3.63
C ASN A 384 1.06 12.39 3.27
N ILE A 385 0.73 12.31 1.99
CA ILE A 385 -0.57 11.83 1.54
C ILE A 385 -0.38 10.76 0.47
N HIS A 386 -0.82 9.53 0.76
CA HIS A 386 -1.13 8.56 -0.30
C HIS A 386 -2.45 9.01 -0.94
N GLY A 387 -2.37 9.68 -2.09
CA GLY A 387 -3.54 10.30 -2.72
C GLY A 387 -4.33 9.35 -3.60
N GLU A 388 -5.09 8.42 -3.03
CA GLU A 388 -6.09 7.62 -3.75
C GLU A 388 -7.42 7.63 -2.98
N VAL A 389 -8.55 7.68 -3.69
CA VAL A 389 -9.88 7.45 -3.08
C VAL A 389 -10.13 5.94 -2.91
N PRO A 390 -10.55 5.45 -1.72
CA PRO A 390 -10.92 4.06 -1.53
C PRO A 390 -12.06 3.63 -2.46
N ASN A 391 -11.92 2.48 -3.11
CA ASN A 391 -12.85 2.01 -4.15
C ASN A 391 -14.29 1.75 -3.68
N ASN A 392 -14.51 1.64 -2.37
CA ASN A 392 -15.81 1.46 -1.73
C ASN A 392 -16.49 2.77 -1.27
N THR A 393 -15.82 3.92 -1.35
CA THR A 393 -16.34 5.21 -0.81
C THR A 393 -17.11 6.06 -1.82
N GLN A 394 -16.94 5.83 -3.12
CA GLN A 394 -17.64 6.58 -4.18
C GLN A 394 -17.96 5.66 -5.37
N LYS A 395 -19.01 6.01 -6.13
CA LYS A 395 -19.32 5.36 -7.40
C LYS A 395 -18.22 5.63 -8.45
N ASP A 396 -18.05 4.70 -9.37
CA ASP A 396 -17.14 4.79 -10.52
C ASP A 396 -15.66 5.01 -10.15
N VAL A 397 -15.21 4.48 -9.01
CA VAL A 397 -13.79 4.48 -8.60
C VAL A 397 -13.11 3.20 -9.08
N SER A 398 -11.92 3.34 -9.63
CA SER A 398 -11.04 2.26 -10.05
C SER A 398 -9.58 2.64 -9.79
N VAL A 399 -8.69 1.66 -9.83
CA VAL A 399 -7.23 1.89 -9.67
C VAL A 399 -6.64 2.86 -10.70
N MET A 400 -7.35 3.11 -11.82
CA MET A 400 -6.93 4.03 -12.87
C MET A 400 -7.31 5.49 -12.60
N ASN A 401 -8.37 5.76 -11.81
CA ASN A 401 -8.88 7.11 -11.55
C ASN A 401 -8.99 7.49 -10.06
N ALA A 402 -8.59 6.60 -9.14
CA ALA A 402 -8.60 6.87 -7.70
C ALA A 402 -7.72 8.05 -7.30
N GLU A 403 -6.60 8.28 -8.00
CA GLU A 403 -5.71 9.44 -7.78
C GLU A 403 -6.35 10.74 -8.27
N SER A 404 -6.78 10.80 -9.52
CA SER A 404 -7.55 11.92 -10.09
C SER A 404 -8.75 12.33 -9.23
N LYS A 405 -9.48 11.35 -8.66
CA LYS A 405 -10.61 11.59 -7.76
C LYS A 405 -10.22 12.07 -6.36
N PHE A 406 -8.96 11.91 -5.95
CA PHE A 406 -8.44 12.42 -4.67
C PHE A 406 -8.05 13.90 -4.75
N LEU A 407 -7.68 14.41 -5.94
CA LEU A 407 -7.14 15.76 -6.12
C LEU A 407 -8.02 16.90 -5.54
N PRO A 408 -9.37 16.86 -5.57
CA PRO A 408 -10.19 17.85 -4.89
C PRO A 408 -9.92 17.94 -3.37
N THR A 409 -9.64 16.81 -2.70
CA THR A 409 -9.31 16.76 -1.28
C THR A 409 -7.93 17.38 -1.00
N LEU A 410 -6.94 17.18 -1.88
CA LEU A 410 -5.64 17.87 -1.78
C LEU A 410 -5.80 19.40 -1.87
N LEU A 411 -6.61 19.86 -2.83
CA LEU A 411 -6.89 21.28 -3.04
C LEU A 411 -7.66 21.90 -1.86
N GLU A 412 -8.63 21.17 -1.31
CA GLU A 412 -9.41 21.60 -0.12
C GLU A 412 -8.52 21.71 1.13
N VAL A 413 -7.74 20.67 1.46
CA VAL A 413 -6.84 20.67 2.62
C VAL A 413 -5.80 21.80 2.48
N HIS A 414 -5.26 22.03 1.28
CA HIS A 414 -4.35 23.15 1.05
C HIS A 414 -5.03 24.52 1.18
N ALA A 415 -6.24 24.70 0.65
CA ALA A 415 -6.97 25.96 0.76
C ALA A 415 -7.35 26.30 2.22
N LYS A 416 -7.60 25.26 3.03
CA LYS A 416 -7.96 25.35 4.45
C LYS A 416 -6.74 25.59 5.35
N PHE A 417 -5.60 24.96 5.03
CA PHE A 417 -4.33 25.05 5.75
C PHE A 417 -3.19 25.49 4.80
N PRO A 418 -3.14 26.77 4.41
CA PRO A 418 -2.24 27.25 3.35
C PRO A 418 -0.76 27.25 3.74
N LYS A 419 -0.42 27.20 5.04
CA LYS A 419 0.96 27.12 5.52
C LYS A 419 1.40 25.69 5.87
N LEU A 420 0.45 24.75 6.04
CA LEU A 420 0.74 23.33 6.25
C LEU A 420 1.63 22.81 5.11
N ARG A 421 2.75 22.17 5.47
CA ARG A 421 3.61 21.52 4.48
C ARG A 421 2.96 20.21 4.06
N ILE A 422 2.62 20.05 2.79
CA ILE A 422 1.94 18.86 2.26
C ILE A 422 2.80 18.21 1.17
N VAL A 423 2.90 16.89 1.20
CA VAL A 423 3.49 16.08 0.12
C VAL A 423 2.42 15.14 -0.42
N LEU A 424 2.05 15.31 -1.69
CA LEU A 424 1.36 14.26 -2.44
C LEU A 424 2.41 13.20 -2.80
N GLU A 425 2.34 12.04 -2.15
CA GLU A 425 3.33 10.99 -2.36
C GLU A 425 3.13 10.29 -3.70
N HIS A 426 4.24 9.78 -4.26
CA HIS A 426 4.31 8.83 -5.37
C HIS A 426 3.25 9.11 -6.45
N VAL A 427 3.32 10.31 -7.02
CA VAL A 427 2.39 10.82 -8.04
C VAL A 427 2.47 9.92 -9.27
N THR A 428 1.31 9.56 -9.84
CA THR A 428 1.21 8.67 -11.00
C THR A 428 0.38 9.19 -12.17
N THR A 429 -0.39 10.28 -12.01
CA THR A 429 -1.17 10.88 -13.12
C THR A 429 -0.73 12.30 -13.52
N ALA A 430 -1.05 12.68 -14.76
CA ALA A 430 -0.76 14.00 -15.31
C ALA A 430 -1.56 15.13 -14.61
N ASP A 431 -2.82 14.87 -14.26
CA ASP A 431 -3.67 15.83 -13.54
C ASP A 431 -3.22 16.03 -12.08
N ALA A 432 -2.65 15.00 -11.45
CA ALA A 432 -2.04 15.10 -10.13
C ALA A 432 -0.76 15.96 -10.13
N CYS A 433 0.03 15.89 -11.19
CA CYS A 433 1.16 16.81 -11.40
C CYS A 433 0.67 18.26 -11.46
N GLU A 434 -0.36 18.54 -12.25
CA GLU A 434 -0.90 19.90 -12.38
C GLU A 434 -1.62 20.38 -11.10
N ALA A 435 -2.32 19.50 -10.37
CA ALA A 435 -2.89 19.81 -9.06
C ALA A 435 -1.80 20.23 -8.06
N VAL A 436 -0.71 19.45 -7.94
CA VAL A 436 0.46 19.83 -7.12
C VAL A 436 1.01 21.18 -7.56
N ARG A 437 1.22 21.42 -8.87
CA ARG A 437 1.70 22.71 -9.40
C ARG A 437 0.79 23.89 -9.06
N SER A 438 -0.53 23.68 -9.06
CA SER A 438 -1.53 24.72 -8.76
C SER A 438 -1.52 25.18 -7.30
N CYS A 439 -1.11 24.32 -6.37
CA CYS A 439 -0.96 24.64 -4.97
C CYS A 439 0.26 25.54 -4.69
N GLY A 440 0.23 26.26 -3.57
CA GLY A 440 1.30 27.15 -3.10
C GLY A 440 2.64 26.47 -2.79
N PRO A 441 3.66 27.24 -2.35
CA PRO A 441 5.03 26.76 -2.13
C PRO A 441 5.18 25.75 -0.98
N THR A 442 4.12 25.56 -0.20
CA THR A 442 4.02 24.61 0.92
C THR A 442 3.60 23.21 0.48
N VAL A 443 3.12 23.04 -0.76
CA VAL A 443 2.74 21.73 -1.32
C VAL A 443 3.78 21.27 -2.34
N ALA A 444 4.26 20.03 -2.22
CA ALA A 444 5.14 19.36 -3.16
C ALA A 444 4.58 17.98 -3.55
N GLY A 445 5.20 17.33 -4.53
CA GLY A 445 4.94 15.93 -4.87
C GLY A 445 6.22 15.09 -4.85
N THR A 446 6.13 13.80 -4.53
CA THR A 446 7.23 12.86 -4.80
C THR A 446 6.96 12.04 -6.06
N ILE A 447 8.03 11.71 -6.79
CA ILE A 447 7.96 10.84 -7.97
C ILE A 447 8.91 9.67 -7.76
N THR A 448 8.43 8.45 -8.04
CA THR A 448 9.22 7.22 -7.86
C THR A 448 10.04 6.90 -9.10
N ALA A 449 11.10 6.10 -8.91
CA ALA A 449 11.91 5.63 -10.02
C ALA A 449 11.20 4.61 -10.92
N HIS A 450 10.17 3.92 -10.40
CA HIS A 450 9.42 2.91 -11.16
C HIS A 450 8.30 3.54 -11.99
N HIS A 451 7.58 4.55 -11.48
CA HIS A 451 6.54 5.26 -12.25
C HIS A 451 7.08 6.11 -13.40
N LEU A 452 8.37 6.49 -13.39
CA LEU A 452 9.04 7.14 -14.54
C LEU A 452 9.33 6.17 -15.71
N SER A 453 9.25 4.86 -15.48
CA SER A 453 9.52 3.82 -16.48
C SER A 453 8.26 3.06 -16.89
N LEU A 454 7.48 2.61 -15.89
CA LEU A 454 6.32 1.74 -16.06
C LEU A 454 5.10 2.47 -16.64
N VAL A 455 4.30 1.71 -17.37
CA VAL A 455 2.88 1.98 -17.63
C VAL A 455 2.05 0.79 -17.16
N ILE A 456 0.72 0.89 -17.25
CA ILE A 456 -0.21 -0.13 -16.77
C ILE A 456 0.08 -1.54 -17.30
N ASP A 457 0.52 -1.67 -18.56
CA ASP A 457 0.85 -2.95 -19.20
C ASP A 457 1.89 -3.76 -18.41
N GLN A 458 2.96 -3.12 -17.91
CA GLN A 458 3.96 -3.82 -17.09
C GLN A 458 3.45 -4.08 -15.67
N ALA A 459 2.69 -3.15 -15.09
CA ALA A 459 2.14 -3.31 -13.74
C ALA A 459 1.04 -4.39 -13.63
N VAL A 460 0.45 -4.79 -14.76
CA VAL A 460 -0.48 -5.94 -14.89
C VAL A 460 0.25 -7.20 -15.37
N GLY A 461 1.21 -7.07 -16.30
CA GLY A 461 1.93 -8.20 -16.89
C GLY A 461 3.04 -8.81 -16.02
N ASP A 462 3.66 -8.02 -15.13
CA ASP A 462 4.64 -8.49 -14.15
C ASP A 462 4.22 -8.11 -12.72
N VAL A 463 4.11 -9.14 -11.88
CA VAL A 463 3.72 -8.99 -10.48
C VAL A 463 4.76 -8.17 -9.68
N PHE A 464 6.03 -8.17 -10.06
CA PHE A 464 7.05 -7.34 -9.40
C PHE A 464 6.99 -5.85 -9.79
N CYS A 465 6.24 -5.51 -10.84
CA CYS A 465 5.89 -4.14 -11.21
C CYS A 465 4.57 -3.64 -10.59
N TYR A 466 3.77 -4.52 -9.98
CA TYR A 466 2.50 -4.15 -9.34
C TYR A 466 2.70 -3.35 -8.03
N CYS A 467 2.11 -2.16 -7.96
CA CYS A 467 2.22 -1.16 -6.90
C CYS A 467 0.91 -0.38 -6.65
N LYS A 468 0.90 0.50 -5.64
CA LYS A 468 -0.16 1.45 -5.34
C LYS A 468 0.43 2.85 -5.12
N PRO A 469 -0.01 3.90 -5.84
CA PRO A 469 -0.95 3.85 -6.95
C PRO A 469 -0.36 3.07 -8.13
N VAL A 470 -1.23 2.39 -8.90
CA VAL A 470 -0.75 1.58 -10.04
C VAL A 470 -0.21 2.50 -11.15
N ALA A 471 0.83 2.07 -11.87
CA ALA A 471 1.32 2.79 -13.04
C ALA A 471 0.20 2.99 -14.08
N LYS A 472 0.17 4.18 -14.70
CA LYS A 472 -0.95 4.68 -15.51
C LYS A 472 -0.63 4.64 -17.01
N SER A 473 -1.05 5.63 -17.79
CA SER A 473 -0.84 5.67 -19.25
C SER A 473 0.60 6.09 -19.63
N PRO A 474 1.02 5.88 -20.90
CA PRO A 474 2.23 6.50 -21.44
C PRO A 474 2.25 8.02 -21.34
N GLU A 475 1.08 8.67 -21.46
CA GLU A 475 0.89 10.11 -21.32
C GLU A 475 1.16 10.56 -19.88
N ASP A 476 0.68 9.81 -18.88
CA ASP A 476 0.97 10.06 -17.47
C ASP A 476 2.46 9.90 -17.15
N ARG A 477 3.10 8.81 -17.62
CA ARG A 477 4.55 8.61 -17.48
C ARG A 477 5.34 9.77 -18.11
N ARG A 478 4.91 10.26 -19.28
CA ARG A 478 5.48 11.46 -19.92
C ARG A 478 5.29 12.70 -19.06
N ALA A 479 4.13 12.88 -18.43
CA ALA A 479 3.90 13.98 -17.49
C ALA A 479 4.82 13.91 -16.28
N LEU A 480 5.07 12.72 -15.69
CA LEU A 480 6.02 12.52 -14.59
C LEU A 480 7.47 12.84 -15.00
N LEU A 481 7.91 12.38 -16.18
CA LEU A 481 9.23 12.71 -16.72
C LEU A 481 9.41 14.22 -16.92
N ASN A 482 8.38 14.88 -17.45
CA ASN A 482 8.37 16.34 -17.61
C ASN A 482 8.29 17.06 -16.25
N ALA A 483 7.56 16.52 -15.27
CA ALA A 483 7.46 17.06 -13.91
C ALA A 483 8.80 17.01 -13.16
N LEU A 484 9.59 15.95 -13.36
CA LEU A 484 10.98 15.85 -12.88
C LEU A 484 11.84 16.95 -13.51
N VAL A 485 11.98 16.98 -14.84
CA VAL A 485 12.94 17.88 -15.51
C VAL A 485 12.54 19.36 -15.49
N THR A 486 11.28 19.68 -15.18
CA THR A 486 10.77 21.05 -14.99
C THR A 486 10.30 21.33 -13.55
N SER A 487 10.79 20.56 -12.58
CA SER A 487 10.36 20.63 -11.18
C SER A 487 10.64 21.98 -10.51
N ASN A 488 11.87 22.49 -10.63
CA ASN A 488 12.36 23.65 -9.88
C ASN A 488 12.06 23.59 -8.36
N GLY A 489 12.11 22.40 -7.78
CA GLY A 489 11.83 22.15 -6.36
C GLY A 489 10.38 21.82 -6.01
N LYS A 490 9.48 21.73 -7.00
CA LYS A 490 8.07 21.35 -6.80
C LYS A 490 7.87 19.83 -6.69
N PHE A 491 8.76 19.06 -7.32
CA PHE A 491 8.82 17.59 -7.26
C PHE A 491 10.23 17.12 -6.90
N PHE A 492 10.34 16.09 -6.05
CA PHE A 492 11.62 15.48 -5.67
C PHE A 492 11.49 13.95 -5.54
N LEU A 493 12.62 13.25 -5.39
CA LEU A 493 12.64 11.79 -5.27
C LEU A 493 11.90 11.33 -4.00
N GLY A 494 10.93 10.44 -4.19
CA GLY A 494 10.46 9.50 -3.16
C GLY A 494 10.48 8.12 -3.78
N THR A 495 11.31 7.20 -3.27
CA THR A 495 11.59 5.93 -3.98
C THR A 495 10.38 4.98 -4.05
N ASP A 496 9.45 5.14 -3.11
CA ASP A 496 8.44 4.16 -2.67
C ASP A 496 8.95 2.72 -2.74
N SER A 497 10.17 2.50 -2.23
CA SER A 497 10.78 1.18 -2.28
C SER A 497 10.08 0.26 -1.29
N ALA A 498 9.27 -0.64 -1.85
CA ALA A 498 8.32 -1.46 -1.12
C ALA A 498 8.70 -2.96 -1.16
N PRO A 499 9.78 -3.37 -0.46
CA PRO A 499 10.30 -4.75 -0.52
C PRO A 499 9.31 -5.75 0.03
N HIS A 500 8.84 -6.71 -0.77
CA HIS A 500 8.00 -7.81 -0.32
C HIS A 500 8.72 -9.13 -0.60
N ASP A 501 8.51 -10.10 0.28
CA ASP A 501 9.01 -11.45 0.04
C ASP A 501 8.38 -12.04 -1.23
N ILE A 502 9.14 -12.87 -1.94
CA ILE A 502 8.73 -13.52 -3.18
C ILE A 502 7.43 -14.33 -3.02
N SER A 503 7.16 -14.91 -1.84
CA SER A 503 5.90 -15.58 -1.52
C SER A 503 4.71 -14.61 -1.40
N ALA A 504 4.91 -13.40 -0.89
CA ALA A 504 3.87 -12.36 -0.85
C ALA A 504 3.61 -11.73 -2.22
N LYS A 505 4.56 -11.83 -3.17
CA LYS A 505 4.37 -11.42 -4.57
C LYS A 505 3.76 -12.52 -5.45
N LYS A 506 4.21 -13.78 -5.33
CA LYS A 506 3.80 -14.93 -6.18
C LYS A 506 2.84 -15.91 -5.50
N GLY A 507 2.31 -15.57 -4.32
CA GLY A 507 1.49 -16.45 -3.49
C GLY A 507 0.06 -16.68 -3.97
N LYS A 508 -0.73 -17.37 -3.14
CA LYS A 508 -2.17 -17.57 -3.36
C LYS A 508 -2.95 -16.35 -2.84
N GLY A 509 -3.87 -15.83 -3.64
CA GLY A 509 -4.69 -14.66 -3.30
C GLY A 509 -4.27 -13.42 -4.08
N SER A 510 -4.42 -12.24 -3.49
CA SER A 510 -3.94 -10.98 -4.06
C SER A 510 -2.44 -10.83 -3.89
N ALA A 511 -1.73 -10.46 -4.96
CA ALA A 511 -0.32 -10.13 -4.89
C ALA A 511 -0.10 -8.83 -4.07
N ALA A 512 0.93 -8.82 -3.23
CA ALA A 512 1.28 -7.63 -2.46
C ALA A 512 1.71 -6.46 -3.36
N ALA A 513 1.15 -5.27 -3.10
CA ALA A 513 1.50 -4.06 -3.83
C ALA A 513 2.86 -3.50 -3.36
N GLY A 514 3.78 -3.29 -4.30
CA GLY A 514 5.08 -2.69 -4.04
C GLY A 514 6.16 -3.13 -5.03
N VAL A 515 7.03 -2.19 -5.40
CA VAL A 515 8.22 -2.42 -6.23
C VAL A 515 9.47 -2.18 -5.38
N PHE A 516 10.46 -3.08 -5.42
CA PHE A 516 11.70 -2.92 -4.66
C PHE A 516 12.76 -2.15 -5.48
N THR A 517 12.90 -0.86 -5.19
CA THR A 517 13.77 0.08 -5.92
C THR A 517 15.03 0.49 -5.16
N GLN A 518 15.07 0.33 -3.82
CA GLN A 518 16.10 0.93 -2.96
C GLN A 518 17.55 0.65 -3.37
N PRO A 519 17.96 -0.58 -3.73
CA PRO A 519 19.38 -0.89 -3.97
C PRO A 519 20.00 -0.15 -5.16
N HIS A 520 19.17 0.37 -6.08
CA HIS A 520 19.61 1.05 -7.30
C HIS A 520 18.77 2.32 -7.58
N ALA A 521 18.29 2.98 -6.51
CA ALA A 521 17.34 4.08 -6.60
C ALA A 521 17.74 5.21 -7.57
N SER A 522 18.94 5.79 -7.43
CA SER A 522 19.43 6.86 -8.31
C SER A 522 19.81 6.37 -9.70
N GLN A 523 20.29 5.14 -9.81
CA GLN A 523 20.59 4.47 -11.08
C GLN A 523 19.32 4.31 -11.94
N TYR A 524 18.19 3.92 -11.34
CA TYR A 524 16.91 3.81 -12.03
C TYR A 524 16.41 5.17 -12.55
N ILE A 525 16.66 6.27 -11.84
CA ILE A 525 16.31 7.62 -12.32
C ILE A 525 17.08 7.95 -13.60
N LEU A 526 18.40 7.71 -13.65
CA LEU A 526 19.17 7.95 -14.88
C LEU A 526 18.71 7.04 -16.03
N THR A 527 18.47 5.75 -15.78
CA THR A 527 17.93 4.83 -16.79
C THR A 527 16.56 5.28 -17.32
N ALA A 528 15.65 5.72 -16.45
CA ALA A 528 14.33 6.19 -16.84
C ALA A 528 14.39 7.49 -17.67
N LEU A 529 15.36 8.37 -17.39
CA LEU A 529 15.61 9.59 -18.16
C LEU A 529 16.25 9.29 -19.52
N GLU A 530 17.24 8.39 -19.61
CA GLU A 530 17.80 7.94 -20.89
C GLU A 530 16.73 7.31 -21.79
N GLU A 531 15.89 6.43 -21.23
CA GLU A 531 14.78 5.84 -21.96
C GLU A 531 13.69 6.87 -22.31
N GLY A 532 13.48 7.89 -21.46
CA GLY A 532 12.58 9.01 -21.74
C GLY A 532 13.04 9.85 -22.93
N ILE A 533 14.34 10.13 -23.03
CA ILE A 533 14.97 10.82 -24.17
C ILE A 533 14.86 9.95 -25.43
N ALA A 534 15.17 8.66 -25.32
CA ALA A 534 15.10 7.71 -26.45
C ALA A 534 13.66 7.45 -26.98
N ARG A 535 12.63 7.80 -26.20
CA ARG A 535 11.21 7.76 -26.60
C ARG A 535 10.65 9.12 -27.04
N GLU A 536 11.47 10.18 -27.03
CA GLU A 536 11.04 11.57 -27.22
C GLU A 536 9.98 12.05 -26.19
N ASP A 537 9.88 11.38 -25.03
CA ASP A 537 9.01 11.79 -23.91
C ASP A 537 9.53 13.09 -23.24
N ILE A 538 10.85 13.29 -23.25
CA ILE A 538 11.58 14.47 -22.79
C ILE A 538 12.79 14.73 -23.71
N LYS A 539 13.42 15.91 -23.58
CA LYS A 539 14.67 16.23 -24.28
C LYS A 539 15.89 16.07 -23.39
N ASP A 540 17.01 15.71 -24.01
CA ASP A 540 18.35 15.70 -23.39
C ASP A 540 18.73 17.04 -22.77
N GLU A 541 18.44 18.16 -23.46
CA GLU A 541 18.73 19.53 -23.00
C GLU A 541 17.99 19.95 -21.72
N HIS A 542 17.03 19.16 -21.23
CA HIS A 542 16.35 19.38 -19.94
C HIS A 542 16.98 18.60 -18.77
N VAL A 543 17.90 17.66 -19.02
CA VAL A 543 18.51 16.79 -17.99
C VAL A 543 19.87 17.34 -17.57
N THR A 544 19.86 18.40 -16.74
CA THR A 544 21.08 19.07 -16.27
C THR A 544 21.57 18.53 -14.90
N GLU A 545 22.81 18.83 -14.51
CA GLU A 545 23.31 18.44 -13.19
C GLU A 545 22.52 19.11 -12.05
N GLU A 546 22.06 20.36 -12.24
CA GLU A 546 21.22 21.08 -11.28
C GLU A 546 19.84 20.40 -11.11
N VAL A 547 19.23 19.92 -12.20
CA VAL A 547 17.98 19.17 -12.17
C VAL A 547 18.17 17.84 -11.42
N LEU A 548 19.22 17.09 -11.74
CA LEU A 548 19.52 15.81 -11.11
C LEU A 548 19.84 15.96 -9.62
N ARG A 549 20.73 16.90 -9.26
CA ARG A 549 21.13 17.17 -7.87
C ARG A 549 19.98 17.74 -7.03
N GLY A 550 19.14 18.57 -7.66
CA GLY A 550 17.90 19.07 -7.10
C GLY A 550 16.93 17.94 -6.75
N PHE A 551 16.57 17.13 -7.76
CA PHE A 551 15.57 16.06 -7.62
C PHE A 551 16.02 14.94 -6.67
N LEU A 552 17.28 14.51 -6.77
CA LEU A 552 17.81 13.40 -5.98
C LEU A 552 18.21 13.79 -4.54
N SER A 553 18.34 15.09 -4.20
CA SER A 553 18.83 15.51 -2.88
C SER A 553 18.33 16.88 -2.42
N GLU A 554 18.73 17.97 -3.11
CA GLU A 554 18.65 19.32 -2.53
C GLU A 554 17.21 19.80 -2.29
N TRP A 555 16.27 19.50 -3.18
CA TRP A 555 14.89 19.97 -3.08
C TRP A 555 14.12 19.26 -1.97
N GLY A 556 14.27 17.95 -1.84
CA GLY A 556 13.67 17.17 -0.75
C GLY A 556 14.23 17.60 0.61
N ARG A 557 15.56 17.71 0.75
CA ARG A 557 16.22 18.20 1.97
C ARG A 557 15.70 19.58 2.38
N LYS A 558 15.66 20.52 1.45
CA LYS A 558 15.13 21.88 1.66
C LYS A 558 13.65 21.87 2.06
N PHE A 559 12.82 21.01 1.46
CA PHE A 559 11.39 20.94 1.79
C PHE A 559 11.16 20.44 3.22
N TYR A 560 11.86 19.39 3.65
CA TYR A 560 11.74 18.83 5.01
C TYR A 560 12.44 19.69 6.07
N GLY A 561 13.51 20.41 5.73
CA GLY A 561 14.36 21.14 6.67
C GLY A 561 15.54 20.29 7.16
N VAL A 562 16.11 19.48 6.27
CA VAL A 562 17.30 18.66 6.50
C VAL A 562 18.53 19.40 5.97
N GLU A 563 19.64 19.30 6.69
CA GLU A 563 20.93 19.88 6.26
C GLU A 563 21.39 19.35 4.88
N PRO A 564 22.20 20.13 4.13
CA PRO A 564 22.79 19.67 2.87
C PRO A 564 23.60 18.37 3.01
N ALA A 565 23.69 17.59 1.92
CA ALA A 565 24.52 16.40 1.90
C ALA A 565 26.01 16.76 2.04
N THR A 566 26.72 16.08 2.94
CA THR A 566 28.17 16.25 3.15
C THR A 566 29.03 15.38 2.23
N GLN A 567 28.45 14.29 1.71
CA GLN A 567 29.05 13.39 0.73
C GLN A 567 28.41 13.57 -0.65
N LYS A 568 29.07 13.05 -1.69
CA LYS A 568 28.54 12.97 -3.05
C LYS A 568 28.47 11.53 -3.53
N ILE A 569 27.63 11.28 -4.52
CA ILE A 569 27.65 10.07 -5.33
C ILE A 569 28.16 10.40 -6.74
N VAL A 570 28.89 9.46 -7.33
CA VAL A 570 29.25 9.47 -8.75
C VAL A 570 28.65 8.23 -9.40
N LEU A 571 27.81 8.48 -10.41
CA LEU A 571 27.19 7.46 -11.26
C LEU A 571 28.02 7.33 -12.55
N THR A 572 28.41 6.11 -12.91
CA THR A 572 29.20 5.80 -14.12
C THR A 572 28.47 4.76 -14.95
N LYS A 573 28.40 4.97 -16.28
CA LYS A 573 27.78 3.99 -17.18
C LYS A 573 28.73 2.82 -17.38
N GLY A 574 28.26 1.60 -17.13
CA GLY A 574 29.09 0.39 -17.13
C GLY A 574 28.32 -0.86 -17.54
N ASP A 575 28.93 -2.02 -17.33
CA ASP A 575 28.37 -3.34 -17.64
C ASP A 575 27.75 -4.04 -16.42
N LYS A 576 27.60 -3.35 -15.29
CA LYS A 576 26.97 -3.88 -14.08
C LYS A 576 25.53 -4.31 -14.37
N VAL A 577 25.17 -5.49 -13.86
CA VAL A 577 23.83 -6.09 -13.98
C VAL A 577 23.15 -6.08 -12.61
N ILE A 578 21.85 -5.82 -12.59
CA ILE A 578 21.01 -5.86 -11.39
C ILE A 578 20.84 -7.32 -10.96
N PRO A 579 21.12 -7.69 -9.70
CA PRO A 579 20.89 -9.05 -9.22
C PRO A 579 19.41 -9.47 -9.33
N GLU A 580 19.14 -10.78 -9.29
CA GLU A 580 17.75 -11.29 -9.29
C GLU A 580 16.99 -10.87 -8.02
N SER A 581 17.61 -11.08 -6.86
CA SER A 581 17.01 -10.79 -5.56
C SER A 581 18.04 -10.59 -4.45
N VAL A 582 17.66 -9.83 -3.43
CA VAL A 582 18.31 -9.85 -2.11
C VAL A 582 17.77 -11.05 -1.34
N LYS A 583 18.65 -11.79 -0.68
CA LYS A 583 18.26 -12.90 0.20
C LYS A 583 19.01 -12.79 1.53
N ASP A 584 18.28 -12.70 2.63
CA ASP A 584 18.84 -12.79 3.98
C ASP A 584 17.88 -13.49 4.95
N ALA A 585 18.43 -14.22 5.91
CA ALA A 585 17.81 -14.89 7.06
C ALA A 585 16.58 -15.84 6.84
N GLY A 586 16.04 -15.89 5.62
CA GLY A 586 14.84 -16.66 5.24
C GLY A 586 13.99 -15.96 4.16
N VAL A 587 14.17 -14.64 4.01
CA VAL A 587 13.45 -13.76 3.09
C VAL A 587 14.14 -13.69 1.72
N GLU A 588 13.35 -13.58 0.64
CA GLU A 588 13.82 -13.27 -0.71
C GLU A 588 13.04 -12.10 -1.33
N VAL A 589 13.72 -10.98 -1.60
CA VAL A 589 13.13 -9.78 -2.23
C VAL A 589 13.68 -9.60 -3.64
N VAL A 590 12.83 -9.77 -4.65
CA VAL A 590 13.20 -9.59 -6.07
C VAL A 590 13.43 -8.11 -6.39
N HIS A 591 14.52 -7.79 -7.10
CA HIS A 591 14.81 -6.42 -7.52
C HIS A 591 13.89 -5.98 -8.67
N TYR A 592 13.54 -4.69 -8.68
CA TYR A 592 13.01 -4.06 -9.89
C TYR A 592 14.01 -4.22 -11.06
N ARG A 593 13.55 -4.59 -12.26
CA ARG A 593 14.39 -4.77 -13.45
C ARG A 593 15.60 -5.72 -13.25
N ALA A 594 15.44 -6.74 -12.41
CA ALA A 594 16.34 -7.89 -12.27
C ALA A 594 16.91 -8.37 -13.61
N GLY A 595 18.20 -8.74 -13.62
CA GLY A 595 18.90 -9.24 -14.80
C GLY A 595 19.22 -8.20 -15.89
N THR A 596 18.80 -6.94 -15.74
CA THR A 596 19.11 -5.86 -16.72
C THR A 596 20.35 -5.04 -16.32
N LYS A 597 20.96 -4.34 -17.28
CA LYS A 597 22.12 -3.46 -17.02
C LYS A 597 21.72 -2.22 -16.22
N THR A 598 22.66 -1.72 -15.41
CA THR A 598 22.48 -0.55 -14.56
C THR A 598 23.79 0.26 -14.45
N TRP A 599 23.72 1.42 -13.80
CA TRP A 599 24.85 2.30 -13.55
C TRP A 599 25.68 1.80 -12.36
N ASP A 600 26.99 1.96 -12.44
CA ASP A 600 27.89 1.84 -11.29
C ASP A 600 27.77 3.09 -10.41
N LEU A 601 27.78 2.90 -9.10
CA LEU A 601 27.68 3.99 -8.11
C LEU A 601 28.85 3.94 -7.13
N LYS A 602 29.42 5.10 -6.82
CA LYS A 602 30.46 5.28 -5.81
C LYS A 602 30.22 6.52 -4.96
N TRP A 603 30.31 6.38 -3.64
CA TRP A 603 30.34 7.50 -2.69
C TRP A 603 31.72 8.18 -2.66
N GLN A 604 31.72 9.50 -2.43
CA GLN A 604 32.90 10.37 -2.26
C GLN A 604 32.67 11.34 -1.11
#